data_AF-A0A0G1GS63-F1
#
_entry.id   AF-A0A0G1GS63-F1
#
_cell.length_a   1.000
_cell.length_b   1.000
_cell.length_c   1.000
_cell.angle_alpha   90.00
_cell.angle_beta   90.00
_cell.angle_gamma   90.00
#
_symmetry.space_group_name_H-M   'P 1'
#
loop_
_entity.id
_entity.type
_entity.pdbx_description
1 polymer ?
#
loop_
_entity_poly.entity_id
_entity_poly.type
_entity_poly.pdbx_seq_one_letter_code
_entity_poly.pdbx_strand_id
1 'polypeptide(L)' 'MQLKATILTKDAEKVTTSIQSGDRQITMYWPLSMIPQTFDIGDNFYIKISGKPDMREEFTNGNTKSLDELRELLYELIN' A
#
# COMPACT_ATOMS: atom_id res chain seq x y z
N MET A 1 11.61 -1.01 8.42
CA MET A 1 12.01 -0.50 7.09
C MET A 1 10.82 0.25 6.47
N GLN A 2 11.05 1.14 5.50
CA GLN A 2 10.01 1.99 4.90
C GLN A 2 10.14 1.97 3.37
N LEU A 3 9.00 1.90 2.68
CA LEU A 3 8.94 2.09 1.23
C LEU A 3 8.60 3.54 0.91
N LYS A 4 9.28 4.13 -0.06
CA LYS A 4 8.90 5.43 -0.60
C LYS A 4 7.85 5.20 -1.69
N ALA A 5 6.71 5.87 -1.56
CA ALA A 5 5.64 5.86 -2.54
C ALA A 5 5.38 7.27 -3.08
N THR A 6 5.05 7.38 -4.36
CA THR A 6 4.66 8.63 -5.03
C THR A 6 3.29 8.45 -5.65
N ILE A 7 2.37 9.39 -5.46
CA ILE A 7 1.06 9.37 -6.11
C ILE A 7 1.21 9.70 -7.59
N LEU A 8 0.78 8.79 -8.46
CA LEU A 8 0.79 8.98 -9.91
C LEU A 8 -0.55 9.51 -10.41
N THR A 9 -1.65 8.92 -9.92
CA THR A 9 -3.01 9.31 -10.30
C THR A 9 -3.97 9.16 -9.13
N LYS A 10 -5.04 9.95 -9.15
CA LYS A 10 -6.12 9.93 -8.17
C LYS A 10 -7.43 10.08 -8.93
N ASP A 11 -8.27 9.06 -8.87
CA ASP A 11 -9.62 9.08 -9.44
C ASP A 11 -10.68 8.93 -8.33
N ALA A 12 -11.96 8.83 -8.72
CA ALA A 12 -13.06 8.77 -7.77
C ALA A 12 -13.08 7.49 -6.92
N GLU A 13 -12.40 6.43 -7.35
CA GLU A 13 -12.48 5.10 -6.74
C GLU A 13 -11.13 4.66 -6.13
N LYS A 14 -10.02 5.07 -6.73
CA LYS A 14 -8.68 4.58 -6.40
C LYS A 14 -7.58 5.63 -6.58
N VAL A 15 -6.46 5.35 -5.93
CA VAL A 15 -5.19 6.08 -6.03
C VAL A 15 -4.16 5.12 -6.60
N THR A 16 -3.47 5.54 -7.65
CA THR A 16 -2.34 4.78 -8.20
C THR A 16 -1.06 5.37 -7.67
N THR A 17 -0.18 4.54 -7.13
CA THR A 17 1.11 4.97 -6.58
C THR A 17 2.24 4.19 -7.20
N SER A 18 3.37 4.86 -7.38
CA SER A 18 4.64 4.20 -7.64
C SER A 18 5.39 3.97 -6.33
N ILE A 19 5.82 2.75 -6.07
CA ILE A 19 6.59 2.37 -4.90
C ILE A 19 8.00 2.02 -5.33
N GLN A 20 8.98 2.68 -4.72
CA GLN A 20 10.39 2.40 -4.92
C GLN A 20 10.87 1.38 -3.89
N SER A 21 11.39 0.24 -4.36
CA SER A 21 12.07 -0.76 -3.54
C SER A 21 13.40 -1.15 -4.19
N GLY A 22 14.51 -0.73 -3.58
CA GLY A 22 15.85 -0.90 -4.16
C GLY A 22 15.93 -0.32 -5.58
N ASP A 23 16.36 -1.15 -6.53
CA ASP A 23 16.44 -0.80 -7.96
C ASP A 23 15.13 -1.02 -8.72
N ARG A 24 14.07 -1.47 -8.04
CA ARG A 24 12.76 -1.76 -8.65
C ARG A 24 11.76 -0.65 -8.35
N GLN A 25 10.92 -0.40 -9.34
CA GLN A 25 9.77 0.50 -9.23
C GLN A 25 8.51 -0.29 -9.54
N ILE A 26 7.55 -0.26 -8.61
CA ILE A 26 6.32 -1.06 -8.70
C ILE A 26 5.13 -0.11 -8.67
N THR A 27 4.15 -0.37 -9.54
CA THR A 27 2.90 0.39 -9.54
C THR A 27 1.85 -0.36 -8.75
N MET A 28 1.19 0.31 -7.81
CA MET A 28 0.15 -0.27 -6.97
C MET A 28 -1.11 0.61 -6.95
N TYR A 29 -2.26 -0.04 -6.78
CA TYR A 29 -3.56 0.61 -6.68
C TYR A 29 -4.06 0.52 -5.24
N TRP A 30 -4.52 1.65 -4.72
CA TRP A 30 -5.05 1.78 -3.36
C TRP A 30 -6.48 2.28 -3.42
N PRO A 31 -7.37 1.81 -2.55
CA PRO A 31 -8.66 2.45 -2.34
C PRO A 31 -8.46 3.91 -1.89
N LEU A 32 -9.31 4.82 -2.36
CA LEU A 32 -9.24 6.24 -1.99
C LEU A 32 -9.29 6.46 -0.46
N SER A 33 -9.96 5.57 0.28
CA SER A 33 -10.08 5.62 1.73
C SER A 33 -8.77 5.37 2.49
N MET A 34 -7.76 4.78 1.86
CA MET A 34 -6.47 4.46 2.50
C MET A 34 -5.45 5.59 2.41
N ILE A 35 -5.66 6.55 1.51
CA ILE A 35 -4.76 7.68 1.30
C ILE A 35 -5.45 8.95 1.81
N PRO A 36 -4.84 9.71 2.74
CA PRO A 36 -5.47 10.93 3.24
C PRO A 36 -5.74 11.91 2.10
N GLN A 37 -6.91 12.55 2.12
CA GLN A 37 -7.35 13.40 1.00
C GLN A 37 -6.44 14.61 0.74
N THR A 38 -5.65 15.00 1.75
CA THR A 38 -4.64 16.06 1.67
C THR A 38 -3.50 15.75 0.71
N PHE A 39 -3.29 14.48 0.35
CA PHE A 39 -2.29 14.08 -0.61
C PHE A 39 -2.82 14.23 -2.04
N ASP A 40 -1.98 14.77 -2.91
CA ASP A 40 -2.28 15.02 -4.31
C ASP A 40 -1.26 14.34 -5.25
N ILE A 41 -1.53 14.39 -6.55
CA ILE A 41 -0.67 13.81 -7.58
C ILE A 41 0.73 14.44 -7.51
N GLY A 42 1.76 13.59 -7.48
CA GLY A 42 3.16 13.98 -7.31
C GLY A 42 3.66 13.94 -5.87
N ASP A 43 2.76 13.86 -4.88
CA ASP A 43 3.15 13.80 -3.48
C ASP A 43 3.86 12.49 -3.16
N ASN A 44 4.82 12.59 -2.24
CA ASN A 44 5.60 11.47 -1.76
C ASN A 44 5.20 11.15 -0.32
N PHE A 45 5.06 9.86 -0.02
CA PHE A 45 4.81 9.38 1.33
C PHE A 45 5.59 8.10 1.61
N TYR A 46 5.68 7.73 2.89
CA TYR A 46 6.41 6.55 3.32
C TYR A 46 5.44 5.51 3.88
N ILE A 47 5.51 4.30 3.35
CA ILE A 47 4.75 3.15 3.85
C ILE A 47 5.63 2.46 4.88
N LYS A 48 5.16 2.42 6.12
CA LYS A 48 5.81 1.70 7.22
C LYS A 48 5.05 0.41 7.48
N ILE A 49 5.76 -0.72 7.42
CA ILE A 49 5.23 -2.04 7.81
C ILE A 49 5.85 -2.41 9.15
N SER A 50 5.00 -2.63 10.15
CA SER A 50 5.41 -2.81 11.56
C SER A 50 5.89 -4.24 11.89
N GLY A 51 5.75 -5.20 10.97
CA GLY A 51 6.14 -6.60 11.15
C GLY A 51 5.60 -7.49 10.03
N LYS A 52 6.00 -8.76 10.01
CA LYS A 52 5.37 -9.76 9.13
C LYS A 52 3.89 -9.86 9.51
N PRO A 53 2.95 -9.89 8.55
CA PRO A 53 1.55 -10.15 8.89
C PRO A 53 1.46 -11.48 9.63
N ASP A 54 0.87 -11.48 10.83
CA ASP A 54 0.61 -12.70 11.57
C ASP A 54 -0.41 -13.53 10.77
N MET A 55 0.02 -14.70 10.29
CA MET A 55 -0.89 -15.64 9.65
C MET A 55 -1.91 -16.10 10.69
N ARG A 56 -3.18 -15.72 10.46
CA ARG A 56 -4.40 -16.10 11.19
C ARG A 56 -4.77 -15.19 12.36
N GLU A 57 -5.63 -14.23 12.04
CA GLU A 57 -6.95 -14.25 12.65
C GLU A 57 -7.96 -14.28 11.49
N GLU A 58 -8.72 -15.37 11.36
CA GLU A 58 -9.90 -15.40 10.51
C GLU A 58 -10.91 -14.38 11.06
N PHE A 59 -10.71 -13.11 10.71
CA PHE A 59 -11.71 -12.09 10.90
C PHE A 59 -12.84 -12.43 9.95
N THR A 60 -13.87 -13.05 10.51
CA THR A 60 -15.19 -13.33 9.94
C THR A 60 -15.87 -12.02 9.53
N ASN A 61 -15.39 -11.40 8.46
CA ASN A 61 -16.05 -10.33 7.72
C ASN A 61 -15.39 -10.30 6.35
N GLY A 62 -16.13 -10.56 5.28
CA GLY A 62 -15.63 -10.84 3.91
C GLY A 62 -14.87 -9.73 3.18
N ASN A 63 -14.20 -8.82 3.90
CA ASN A 63 -13.40 -7.71 3.41
C ASN A 63 -11.92 -7.75 3.85
N THR A 64 -11.50 -8.75 4.64
CA THR A 64 -10.15 -8.81 5.25
C THR A 64 -9.08 -9.44 4.36
N LYS A 65 -9.45 -10.32 3.42
CA LYS A 65 -8.48 -10.98 2.52
C LYS A 65 -7.63 -10.00 1.70
N SER A 66 -8.25 -8.94 1.17
CA SER A 66 -7.55 -7.98 0.30
C SER A 66 -6.52 -7.11 1.05
N LEU A 67 -6.74 -6.85 2.33
CA LEU A 67 -5.83 -6.07 3.17
C LEU A 67 -4.61 -6.87 3.63
N ASP A 68 -4.80 -8.15 3.93
CA ASP A 68 -3.71 -9.04 4.34
C ASP A 68 -2.82 -9.41 3.14
N GLU A 69 -3.40 -9.68 1.97
CA GLU A 69 -2.66 -9.87 0.72
C GLU A 69 -1.82 -8.62 0.37
N LEU A 70 -2.40 -7.43 0.56
CA LEU A 70 -1.69 -6.16 0.36
C LEU A 70 -0.50 -6.02 1.33
N ARG A 71 -0.68 -6.39 2.60
CA ARG A 71 0.38 -6.37 3.61
C ARG A 71 1.49 -7.37 3.30
N GLU A 72 1.15 -8.58 2.88
CA GLU A 72 2.12 -9.61 2.47
C GLU A 72 2.95 -9.10 1.28
N LEU A 73 2.30 -8.60 0.23
CA LEU A 73 2.99 -8.02 -0.93
C LEU A 73 3.95 -6.91 -0.49
N LEU A 74 3.47 -5.94 0.28
CA LEU A 74 4.31 -4.83 0.75
C LEU A 74 5.48 -5.32 1.62
N TYR A 75 5.29 -6.38 2.41
CA TYR A 75 6.35 -6.98 3.23
C TYR A 75 7.42 -7.65 2.37
N GLU A 76 7.02 -8.39 1.33
CA GLU A 76 7.92 -8.95 0.32
C GLU A 76 8.65 -7.87 -0.48
N LEU A 77 8.07 -6.69 -0.65
CA LEU A 77 8.75 -5.57 -1.31
C LEU A 77 9.81 -4.92 -0.43
N ILE A 78 9.70 -5.02 0.89
CA ILE A 78 10.64 -4.39 1.81
C ILE A 78 11.86 -5.27 2.11
N ASN A 79 11.70 -6.59 2.08
CA ASN A 79 12.72 -7.57 2.48
C ASN A 79 13.26 -8.31 1.26
#